data_AF-Q5DA22-F1
#
_entry.id   AF-Q5DA22-F1
#
_cell.length_a   1.000
_cell.length_b   1.000
_cell.length_c   1.000
_cell.angle_alpha   90.00
_cell.angle_beta   90.00
_cell.angle_gamma   90.00
#
_symmetry.space_group_name_H-M   'P 1'
#
loop_
_entity.id
_entity.type
_entity.pdbx_description
1 polymer ?
#
loop_
_entity_poly.entity_id
_entity_poly.type
_entity_poly.pdbx_seq_one_letter_code
_entity_poly.pdbx_strand_id
1 'polypeptide(L)'
;MNYDIVSSWRKPLDTVLIKCTPHCIDHHPSSNEFLIGGPESCLLYSSTKLDVPLHEWSWGQEPIHVAKFNPVEHNIACALTKDNSVVLIDCRQDLPIRKVIYIYIHIYIYIYICFYSIQY
;
A
#
# COMPACT_ATOMS: atom_id res chain seq x y z
N MET A 1 28.34 -28.45 0.36
CA MET A 1 27.79 -27.72 1.52
C MET A 1 26.30 -28.03 1.61
N ASN A 2 25.89 -28.79 2.62
CA ASN A 2 24.47 -28.99 2.92
C ASN A 2 23.96 -27.70 3.58
N TYR A 3 23.28 -26.86 2.81
CA TYR A 3 22.54 -25.74 3.39
C TYR A 3 21.36 -26.34 4.16
N ASP A 4 21.34 -26.19 5.48
CA ASP A 4 20.17 -26.53 6.28
C ASP A 4 19.08 -25.46 6.01
N ILE A 5 18.25 -25.76 4.99
CA ILE A 5 17.16 -24.90 4.52
C ILE A 5 16.24 -24.51 5.67
N VAL A 6 15.98 -25.45 6.59
CA VAL A 6 15.08 -25.25 7.74
C VAL A 6 15.67 -24.25 8.74
N SER A 7 16.98 -24.31 8.97
CA SER A 7 17.66 -23.31 9.81
C SER A 7 17.67 -21.91 9.20
N SER A 8 17.70 -21.82 7.87
CA SER A 8 17.80 -20.55 7.13
C SER A 8 16.52 -19.73 7.22
N TRP A 9 15.36 -20.37 7.35
CA TRP A 9 14.05 -19.69 7.50
C TRP A 9 13.81 -19.13 8.91
N ARG A 10 14.68 -19.42 9.89
CA ARG A 10 14.53 -18.91 11.26
C ARG A 10 14.92 -17.45 11.43
N LYS A 11 15.60 -16.86 10.45
CA LYS A 11 16.04 -15.46 10.50
C LYS A 11 15.46 -14.70 9.31
N PRO A 12 15.02 -13.45 9.52
CA PRO A 12 14.59 -12.62 8.40
C PRO A 12 15.75 -12.47 7.41
N LEU A 13 15.45 -12.52 6.12
CA LEU A 13 16.44 -12.32 5.05
C LEU A 13 16.99 -10.89 5.09
N ASP A 14 16.11 -9.93 5.34
CA ASP A 14 16.43 -8.52 5.47
C ASP A 14 15.56 -7.89 6.57
N THR A 15 16.05 -6.81 7.19
CA THR A 15 15.33 -6.06 8.21
C THR A 15 15.66 -4.58 8.06
N VAL A 16 14.62 -3.78 7.83
CA VAL A 16 14.76 -2.33 7.67
C VAL A 16 13.86 -1.60 8.64
N LEU A 17 14.43 -0.54 9.23
CA LEU A 17 13.70 0.38 10.08
C LEU A 17 12.99 1.42 9.21
N ILE A 18 11.66 1.40 9.22
CA ILE A 18 10.84 2.37 8.52
C ILE A 18 10.73 3.64 9.38
N LYS A 19 10.73 4.82 8.74
CA LYS A 19 10.73 6.12 9.43
C LYS A 19 9.39 6.48 10.10
N CYS A 20 8.31 5.81 9.72
CA CYS A 20 6.97 6.03 10.24
C CYS A 20 6.40 4.78 10.92
N THR A 21 5.37 4.96 11.75
CA THR A 21 4.59 3.83 12.28
C THR A 21 3.61 3.36 11.21
N PRO A 22 3.74 2.13 10.68
CA PRO A 22 2.84 1.65 9.64
C PRO A 22 1.47 1.32 10.24
N HIS A 23 0.40 1.86 9.65
CA HIS A 23 -0.98 1.50 9.99
C HIS A 23 -1.47 0.30 9.19
N CYS A 24 -1.01 0.19 7.94
CA CYS A 24 -1.35 -0.91 7.04
C CYS A 24 -0.21 -1.16 6.05
N ILE A 25 -0.20 -2.36 5.48
CA ILE A 25 0.72 -2.77 4.42
C ILE A 25 -0.03 -3.60 3.37
N ASP A 26 0.42 -3.52 2.12
CA ASP A 26 -0.05 -4.36 1.02
C ASP A 26 1.07 -4.65 0.04
N HIS A 27 1.13 -5.86 -0.50
CA HIS A 27 2.15 -6.25 -1.48
C HIS A 27 1.60 -6.15 -2.90
N HIS A 28 2.38 -5.64 -3.83
CA HIS A 28 1.97 -5.50 -5.22
C HIS A 28 1.75 -6.89 -5.85
N PRO A 29 0.65 -7.14 -6.58
CA PRO A 29 0.34 -8.48 -7.08
C PRO A 29 1.38 -9.08 -8.04
N SER A 30 2.13 -8.24 -8.77
CA SER A 30 3.05 -8.69 -9.83
C SER A 30 4.45 -8.08 -9.80
N SER A 31 4.79 -7.30 -8.78
CA SER A 31 6.10 -6.62 -8.67
C SER A 31 6.63 -6.78 -7.25
N ASN A 32 7.90 -6.46 -7.06
CA ASN A 32 8.59 -6.51 -5.77
C ASN A 32 8.37 -5.21 -4.99
N GLU A 33 7.16 -4.68 -5.01
CA GLU A 33 6.81 -3.41 -4.38
C GLU A 33 5.74 -3.62 -3.33
N PHE A 34 5.69 -2.71 -2.36
CA PHE A 34 4.65 -2.75 -1.33
C PHE A 34 4.26 -1.35 -0.91
N LEU A 35 2.96 -1.20 -0.63
CA LEU A 35 2.36 0.01 -0.12
C LEU A 35 2.35 -0.03 1.40
N ILE A 36 2.67 1.10 2.02
CA ILE A 36 2.52 1.33 3.45
C ILE A 36 1.63 2.56 3.64
N GLY A 37 0.56 2.41 4.41
CA GLY A 37 -0.19 3.56 4.94
C GLY A 37 0.39 3.98 6.28
N GLY A 38 0.65 5.28 6.45
CA GLY A 38 1.25 5.83 7.66
C GLY A 38 0.43 6.98 8.29
N PRO A 39 1.03 7.72 9.23
CA PRO A 39 0.37 8.80 9.97
C PRO A 39 0.08 10.04 9.13
N GLU A 40 0.86 10.29 8.08
CA GLU A 40 0.76 11.53 7.28
C GLU A 40 0.66 11.26 5.77
N SER A 41 1.07 10.07 5.32
CA SER A 41 1.23 9.76 3.90
C SER A 41 1.08 8.26 3.61
N CYS A 42 0.92 7.95 2.33
CA CYS A 42 1.03 6.60 1.77
C CYS A 42 2.36 6.48 1.04
N LEU A 43 3.14 5.44 1.35
CA LEU A 43 4.49 5.22 0.85
C LEU A 43 4.51 3.98 -0.04
N LEU A 44 5.16 4.08 -1.21
CA LEU A 44 5.51 2.93 -2.03
C LEU A 44 6.98 2.60 -1.82
N TYR A 45 7.31 1.35 -1.52
CA TYR A 45 8.68 0.88 -1.38
C TYR A 45 8.94 -0.28 -2.34
N SER A 46 10.22 -0.46 -2.71
CA SER A 46 10.71 -1.66 -3.38
C SER A 46 11.37 -2.59 -2.37
N SER A 47 11.13 -3.89 -2.47
CA SER A 47 11.85 -4.90 -1.67
C SER A 47 13.34 -4.99 -2.01
N THR A 48 13.77 -4.42 -3.14
CA THR A 48 15.20 -4.32 -3.52
C THR A 48 15.89 -3.11 -2.90
N LYS A 49 15.13 -2.10 -2.47
CA LYS A 49 15.64 -0.86 -1.87
C LYS A 49 14.63 -0.31 -0.87
N LEU A 50 14.84 -0.69 0.39
CA LEU A 50 13.93 -0.47 1.50
C LEU A 50 14.23 0.79 2.33
N ASP A 51 15.39 1.42 2.13
CA ASP A 51 15.87 2.57 2.92
C ASP A 51 15.14 3.89 2.58
N VAL A 52 14.61 4.00 1.36
CA VAL A 52 13.91 5.18 0.84
C VAL A 52 12.68 4.74 0.04
N PRO A 53 11.51 5.37 0.23
CA PRO A 53 10.34 5.07 -0.59
C PRO A 53 10.58 5.50 -2.04
N LEU A 54 10.01 4.73 -2.98
CA LEU A 54 9.92 5.09 -4.40
C LEU A 54 9.03 6.32 -4.58
N HIS A 55 7.88 6.33 -3.91
CA HIS A 55 6.91 7.42 -3.94
C HIS A 55 6.29 7.65 -2.56
N GLU A 56 5.88 8.88 -2.32
CA GLU A 56 5.18 9.31 -1.12
C GLU A 56 4.03 10.23 -1.51
N TRP A 57 2.80 9.85 -1.16
CA TRP A 57 1.61 10.62 -1.46
C TRP A 57 0.94 11.09 -0.16
N SER A 58 0.64 12.39 -0.07
CA SER A 58 -0.09 12.98 1.06
C SER A 58 -1.25 13.85 0.58
N TRP A 59 -2.29 13.97 1.41
CA TRP A 59 -3.49 14.77 1.12
C TRP A 59 -3.83 15.70 2.27
N GLY A 60 -2.82 16.45 2.72
CA GLY A 60 -2.92 17.34 3.88
C GLY A 60 -2.50 16.69 5.20
N GLN A 61 -1.51 15.78 5.16
CA GLN A 61 -0.95 15.11 6.35
C GLN A 61 -1.99 14.38 7.20
N GLU A 62 -2.95 13.72 6.54
CA GLU A 62 -3.96 12.92 7.22
C GLU A 62 -3.54 11.45 7.35
N PRO A 63 -3.88 10.77 8.46
CA PRO A 63 -3.61 9.35 8.63
C PRO A 63 -4.25 8.49 7.54
N ILE A 64 -3.45 7.57 7.00
CA ILE A 64 -3.91 6.52 6.09
C ILE A 64 -4.21 5.27 6.91
N HIS A 65 -5.46 4.84 6.93
CA HIS A 65 -5.90 3.67 7.69
C HIS A 65 -5.74 2.37 6.90
N VAL A 66 -6.03 2.43 5.60
CA VAL A 66 -5.95 1.29 4.68
C VAL A 66 -5.37 1.79 3.36
N ALA A 67 -4.44 1.03 2.80
CA ALA A 67 -3.93 1.20 1.44
C ALA A 67 -3.89 -0.18 0.78
N LYS A 68 -4.42 -0.31 -0.44
CA LYS A 68 -4.51 -1.58 -1.17
C LYS A 68 -4.29 -1.40 -2.67
N PHE A 69 -3.54 -2.32 -3.27
CA PHE A 69 -3.41 -2.43 -4.72
C PHE A 69 -4.68 -3.02 -5.33
N ASN A 70 -4.99 -2.60 -6.55
CA ASN A 70 -6.03 -3.22 -7.35
C ASN A 70 -5.56 -4.60 -7.82
N PRO A 71 -6.38 -5.65 -7.66
CA PRO A 71 -5.99 -7.02 -8.06
C PRO A 71 -6.01 -7.25 -9.57
N VAL A 72 -6.55 -6.33 -10.36
CA VAL A 72 -6.62 -6.41 -11.84
C VAL A 72 -5.68 -5.40 -12.47
N GLU A 73 -5.85 -4.12 -12.13
CA GLU A 73 -5.00 -3.03 -12.64
C GLU A 73 -3.90 -2.71 -11.62
N HIS A 74 -2.87 -3.55 -11.54
CA HIS A 74 -1.93 -3.56 -10.39
C HIS A 74 -1.22 -2.22 -10.11
N ASN A 75 -1.02 -1.38 -11.14
CA ASN A 75 -0.44 -0.03 -10.98
C ASN A 75 -1.39 0.98 -10.31
N ILE A 76 -2.64 0.59 -10.06
CA ILE A 76 -3.64 1.41 -9.40
C ILE A 76 -3.81 0.92 -7.96
N ALA A 77 -3.87 1.86 -7.02
CA ALA A 77 -4.13 1.59 -5.63
C ALA A 77 -5.19 2.53 -5.07
N CYS A 78 -5.78 2.14 -3.95
CA CYS A 78 -6.65 3.00 -3.16
C CYS A 78 -6.12 3.19 -1.75
N ALA A 79 -6.34 4.37 -1.19
CA ALA A 79 -6.08 4.68 0.22
C ALA A 79 -7.34 5.24 0.89
N LEU A 80 -7.56 4.87 2.15
CA LEU A 80 -8.61 5.40 3.01
C LEU A 80 -7.98 6.33 4.05
N THR A 81 -8.36 7.60 4.02
CA THR A 81 -7.92 8.63 4.97
C THR A 81 -8.86 8.73 6.16
N LYS A 82 -8.40 9.37 7.25
CA LYS A 82 -9.16 9.62 8.49
C LYS A 82 -10.51 10.32 8.29
N ASP A 83 -10.60 11.21 7.31
CA ASP A 83 -11.84 11.93 6.96
C ASP A 83 -12.83 11.07 6.13
N ASN A 84 -12.62 9.76 6.07
CA ASN A 84 -13.34 8.79 5.23
C ASN A 84 -13.26 9.08 3.73
N SER A 85 -12.28 9.83 3.27
CA SER A 85 -12.05 9.96 1.83
C SER A 85 -11.38 8.71 1.28
N VAL A 86 -11.78 8.33 0.07
CA VAL A 86 -11.08 7.33 -0.71
C VAL A 86 -10.24 8.06 -1.74
N VAL A 87 -8.95 7.76 -1.77
CA VAL A 87 -8.03 8.31 -2.74
C VAL A 87 -7.63 7.25 -3.73
N LEU A 88 -7.70 7.58 -5.02
CA LEU A 88 -7.13 6.77 -6.08
C LEU A 88 -5.70 7.22 -6.37
N ILE A 89 -4.79 6.25 -6.38
CA ILE A 89 -3.36 6.42 -6.62
C ILE A 89 -3.02 5.65 -7.89
N ASP A 90 -2.27 6.26 -8.80
CA ASP A 90 -1.53 5.53 -9.83
C ASP A 90 -0.07 5.52 -9.41
N CYS A 91 0.43 4.32 -9.12
CA CYS A 91 1.76 4.11 -8.56
C CYS A 91 2.89 4.49 -9.51
N ARG A 92 2.57 4.81 -10.77
CA ARG A 92 3.54 5.29 -11.77
C ARG A 92 3.71 6.81 -11.75
N GLN A 93 2.92 7.52 -10.96
CA GLN A 93 2.91 8.98 -10.91
C GLN A 93 3.32 9.49 -9.53
N ASP A 94 4.11 10.56 -9.51
CA ASP A 94 4.54 11.22 -8.27
C ASP A 94 3.40 11.93 -7.54
N LEU A 95 2.37 12.35 -8.29
CA LEU A 95 1.22 13.04 -7.76
C LEU A 95 -0.01 12.12 -7.74
N PRO A 96 -0.84 12.20 -6.69
CA PRO A 96 -2.03 11.38 -6.61
C PRO A 96 -3.10 11.86 -7.60
N ILE A 97 -3.77 10.94 -8.28
CA ILE A 97 -4.71 11.29 -9.36
C ILE A 97 -5.91 12.06 -8.82
N ARG A 98 -6.55 11.56 -7.75
CA ARG A 98 -7.83 12.13 -7.27
C ARG A 98 -8.20 11.71 -5.86
N LYS A 99 -8.46 12.68 -4.98
CA LYS A 99 -9.18 12.47 -3.72
C LYS A 99 -10.69 12.55 -3.97
N VAL A 100 -11.44 11.50 -3.61
CA VAL A 100 -12.90 11.47 -3.73
C VAL A 100 -13.50 11.26 -2.34
N ILE A 101 -14.39 12.16 -1.94
CA ILE A 101 -15.11 12.07 -0.67
C ILE A 101 -16.41 11.30 -0.92
N TYR A 102 -16.61 10.18 -0.22
CA TYR A 102 -17.83 9.38 -0.29
C TYR A 102 -18.57 9.38 1.05
N ILE A 103 -19.89 9.16 1.00
CA ILE A 103 -20.73 8.95 2.18
C ILE A 103 -20.60 7.47 2.59
N TYR A 104 -20.46 7.20 3.89
CA TYR A 104 -20.11 5.91 4.55
C TYR A 104 -20.52 4.59 3.85
N ILE A 105 -21.71 4.50 3.28
CA ILE A 105 -22.22 3.27 2.64
C ILE A 105 -21.55 2.97 1.28
N HIS A 106 -21.07 3.98 0.56
CA HIS A 106 -20.44 3.80 -0.75
C HIS A 106 -18.97 3.39 -0.68
N ILE A 107 -18.30 3.61 0.45
CA ILE A 107 -16.86 3.33 0.61
C ILE A 107 -16.60 1.83 0.68
N TYR A 108 -17.36 1.12 1.52
CA TYR A 108 -17.27 -0.34 1.62
C TYR A 108 -17.62 -1.00 0.29
N ILE A 109 -18.64 -0.49 -0.41
CA ILE A 109 -19.06 -1.02 -1.71
C ILE A 109 -17.98 -0.78 -2.78
N TYR A 110 -17.36 0.41 -2.83
CA TYR A 110 -16.34 0.70 -3.85
C TYR A 110 -15.03 -0.07 -3.61
N ILE A 111 -14.58 -0.16 -2.36
CA ILE A 111 -13.41 -1.00 -2.02
C ILE A 111 -13.74 -2.47 -2.28
N TYR A 112 -14.93 -2.95 -1.91
CA TYR A 112 -15.31 -4.34 -2.13
C TYR A 112 -15.47 -4.69 -3.62
N ILE A 113 -16.14 -3.83 -4.41
CA ILE A 113 -16.37 -4.05 -5.84
C ILE A 113 -15.07 -3.90 -6.65
N CYS A 114 -14.29 -2.84 -6.44
CA CYS A 114 -13.12 -2.58 -7.27
C CYS A 114 -11.86 -3.35 -6.82
N PHE A 115 -11.79 -3.80 -5.56
CA PHE A 115 -10.56 -4.39 -4.99
C PHE A 115 -10.75 -5.79 -4.38
N TYR A 116 -11.99 -6.27 -4.18
CA TYR A 116 -12.26 -7.65 -3.68
C TYR A 116 -13.09 -8.52 -4.65
N SER A 117 -13.90 -7.95 -5.56
CA SER A 117 -14.92 -8.70 -6.29
C SER A 117 -14.50 -9.29 -7.65
N ILE A 118 -13.23 -9.23 -8.03
CA ILE A 118 -12.73 -9.80 -9.29
C ILE A 118 -11.81 -11.01 -9.04
N GLN A 119 -12.17 -11.86 -8.08
CA GLN A 119 -11.52 -13.16 -7.84
C GLN A 119 -12.25 -14.34 -8.52
N TYR A 120 -12.92 -14.12 -9.66
CA TYR A 120 -13.51 -15.20 -10.46
C TYR A 120 -12.69 -15.53 -11.68
#